data_AF-A0A5S3WRD7-F1
#
_entry.id   AF-A0A5S3WRD7-F1
#
_cell.length_a   1.000
_cell.length_b   1.000
_cell.length_c   1.000
_cell.angle_alpha   90.00
_cell.angle_beta   90.00
_cell.angle_gamma   90.00
#
_symmetry.space_group_name_H-M   'P 1'
#
loop_
_entity.id
_entity.type
_entity.pdbx_description
1 polymer ?
#
loop_
_entity_poly.entity_id
_entity_poly.type
_entity_poly.pdbx_seq_one_letter_code
_entity_poly.pdbx_strand_id
1 'polypeptide(L)'
;MLTILKANKKRALITIWTSIALGWIVMLSVLFISDVQAVRLAAVTSVALATEAAIWLSALLMGLALAQGRKAIVRNVLRLIKKR
;
A
#
# COMPACT_ATOMS: atom_id res chain seq x y z
N MET A 1 9.28 14.86 -17.02
CA MET A 1 9.52 13.85 -15.97
C MET A 1 8.65 14.14 -14.72
N LEU A 2 7.32 14.21 -14.85
CA LEU A 2 6.38 14.47 -13.73
C LEU A 2 5.06 13.69 -13.87
N THR A 3 4.90 12.94 -14.96
CA THR A 3 3.70 12.18 -15.29
C THR A 3 3.61 10.83 -14.59
N ILE A 4 4.74 10.29 -14.09
CA ILE A 4 4.80 9.02 -13.37
C ILE A 4 4.23 9.14 -11.94
N LEU A 5 4.38 10.29 -11.29
CA LEU A 5 3.91 10.52 -9.90
C LEU A 5 2.38 10.62 -9.76
N LYS A 6 1.67 10.95 -10.84
CA LYS A 6 0.20 10.99 -10.86
C LYS A 6 -0.42 9.68 -11.37
N ALA A 7 0.34 8.88 -12.11
CA ALA A 7 -0.13 7.64 -12.69
C ALA A 7 -0.29 6.55 -11.62
N ASN A 8 -1.46 6.61 -10.99
CA ASN A 8 -2.14 5.52 -10.30
C ASN A 8 -1.57 5.08 -8.95
N LYS A 9 -1.70 5.94 -7.93
CA LYS A 9 -1.68 5.51 -6.51
C LYS A 9 -2.53 4.25 -6.28
N LYS A 10 -3.66 4.14 -6.98
CA LYS A 10 -4.53 2.95 -7.01
C LYS A 10 -3.84 1.71 -7.59
N ARG A 11 -3.10 1.82 -8.70
CA ARG A 11 -2.32 0.70 -9.26
C ARG A 11 -1.17 0.32 -8.33
N ALA A 12 -0.46 1.29 -7.74
CA ALA A 12 0.60 1.01 -6.78
C ALA A 12 0.06 0.23 -5.56
N LEU A 13 -1.09 0.64 -5.01
CA LEU A 13 -1.77 -0.10 -3.94
C LEU A 13 -2.15 -1.51 -4.39
N ILE A 14 -2.77 -1.63 -5.58
CA ILE A 14 -3.15 -2.94 -6.14
C ILE A 14 -1.93 -3.84 -6.26
N THR A 15 -0.82 -3.35 -6.84
CA THR A 15 0.40 -4.13 -7.02
C THR A 15 0.98 -4.59 -5.68
N ILE A 16 1.07 -3.69 -4.69
CA ILE A 16 1.54 -4.04 -3.34
C ILE A 16 0.68 -5.15 -2.73
N TRP A 17 -0.64 -4.97 -2.75
CA TRP A 17 -1.57 -5.93 -2.16
C TRP A 17 -1.64 -7.26 -2.94
N THR A 18 -1.50 -7.24 -4.27
CA THR A 18 -1.40 -8.48 -5.07
C THR A 18 -0.15 -9.26 -4.74
N SER A 19 1.00 -8.59 -4.53
CA SER A 19 2.24 -9.26 -4.14
C SER A 19 2.12 -9.90 -2.77
N ILE A 20 1.45 -9.24 -1.81
CA ILE A 20 1.20 -9.80 -0.49
C ILE A 20 0.25 -10.99 -0.57
N ALA A 21 -0.85 -10.86 -1.32
CA ALA A 21 -1.80 -11.96 -1.51
C ALA A 21 -1.09 -13.19 -2.10
N LEU A 22 -0.16 -12.99 -3.03
CA LEU A 22 0.68 -14.06 -3.56
C LEU A 22 1.56 -14.68 -2.46
N GLY A 23 2.20 -13.85 -1.62
CA GLY A 23 2.99 -14.30 -0.47
C GLY A 23 2.18 -15.12 0.54
N TRP A 24 0.91 -14.76 0.76
CA TRP A 24 0.00 -15.52 1.61
C TRP A 24 -0.32 -16.90 1.04
N ILE A 25 -0.50 -17.02 -0.28
CA ILE A 25 -0.71 -18.30 -0.97
C ILE A 25 0.52 -19.21 -0.81
N VAL A 26 1.72 -18.64 -0.99
CA VAL A 26 2.98 -19.38 -0.80
C VAL A 26 3.13 -19.82 0.65
N MET A 27 2.88 -18.94 1.63
CA MET A 27 2.92 -19.27 3.05
C MET A 27 1.94 -20.39 3.40
N LEU A 28 0.69 -20.31 2.92
CA LEU A 28 -0.30 -21.37 3.09
C LEU A 28 0.23 -22.71 2.55
N SER A 29 0.78 -22.70 1.34
CA SER A 29 1.35 -23.91 0.74
C SER A 29 2.49 -24.50 1.60
N VAL A 30 3.39 -23.65 2.11
CA VAL A 30 4.51 -24.06 2.98
C VAL A 30 4.01 -24.64 4.31
N LEU A 31 2.93 -24.10 4.87
CA LEU A 31 2.34 -24.62 6.12
C LEU A 31 1.77 -26.03 5.97
N PHE A 32 1.26 -26.39 4.79
CA PHE A 32 0.69 -27.73 4.53
C PHE A 32 1.72 -28.74 4.02
N ILE A 33 2.80 -28.29 3.38
CA ILE A 33 3.80 -29.18 2.75
C ILE A 33 5.01 -29.47 3.66
N SER A 34 5.45 -28.49 4.45
CA SER A 34 6.67 -28.64 5.25
C SER A 34 6.36 -29.22 6.62
N ASP A 35 7.02 -30.30 7.03
CA ASP A 35 6.94 -30.81 8.41
C ASP A 35 7.96 -30.14 9.36
N VAL A 36 8.85 -29.30 8.81
CA VAL A 36 9.88 -28.63 9.59
C VAL A 36 9.34 -27.34 10.19
N GLN A 37 9.20 -27.31 11.52
CA GLN A 37 8.67 -26.15 12.25
C GLN A 37 9.45 -24.85 11.96
N ALA A 38 10.78 -24.92 11.86
CA ALA A 38 11.62 -23.76 11.53
C ALA A 38 11.27 -23.13 10.17
N VAL A 39 10.95 -23.97 9.17
CA VAL A 39 10.57 -23.52 7.82
C VAL A 39 9.20 -22.84 7.84
N ARG A 40 8.23 -23.42 8.58
CA ARG A 40 6.92 -22.81 8.80
C ARG A 40 7.04 -21.44 9.47
N LEU A 41 7.86 -21.35 10.52
CA LEU A 41 8.07 -20.13 11.28
C LEU A 41 8.72 -19.04 10.42
N ALA A 42 9.74 -19.39 9.62
CA ALA A 42 10.41 -18.47 8.70
C ALA A 42 9.46 -17.95 7.61
N ALA A 43 8.61 -18.81 7.05
CA ALA A 43 7.62 -18.41 6.05
C ALA A 43 6.60 -17.42 6.64
N VAL A 44 6.03 -17.73 7.81
CA VAL A 44 5.04 -16.85 8.48
C VAL A 44 5.65 -15.51 8.87
N THR A 45 6.86 -15.50 9.43
CA THR A 45 7.55 -14.26 9.82
C THR A 45 7.88 -13.38 8.62
N SER A 46 8.36 -13.96 7.52
CA SER A 46 8.65 -13.18 6.30
C SER A 46 7.40 -12.52 5.71
N VAL A 47 6.27 -13.23 5.68
CA VAL A 47 5.00 -12.69 5.19
C VAL A 47 4.40 -11.66 6.15
N ALA A 48 4.56 -11.85 7.46
CA ALA A 48 4.15 -10.86 8.46
C ALA A 48 4.90 -9.53 8.26
N LEU A 49 6.23 -9.57 8.14
CA LEU A 49 7.04 -8.37 7.90
C LEU A 49 6.68 -7.67 6.59
N ALA A 50 6.46 -8.44 5.51
CA ALA A 50 6.02 -7.88 4.23
C ALA A 50 4.65 -7.21 4.32
N THR A 51 3.74 -7.80 5.10
CA THR A 51 2.38 -7.27 5.33
C THR A 51 2.44 -5.98 6.14
N GLU A 52 3.25 -5.91 7.20
CA GLU A 52 3.47 -4.68 7.96
C GLU A 52 3.99 -3.56 7.08
N ALA A 53 5.07 -3.82 6.31
CA ALA A 53 5.66 -2.83 5.41
C ALA A 53 4.64 -2.24 4.43
N ALA A 54 3.74 -3.07 3.89
CA ALA A 54 2.69 -2.63 3.00
C ALA A 54 1.61 -1.78 3.68
N ILE A 55 1.29 -2.06 4.95
CA ILE A 55 0.39 -1.23 5.74
C ILE A 55 1.00 0.17 5.93
N TRP A 56 2.29 0.25 6.28
CA TRP A 56 3.01 1.53 6.38
C TRP A 56 3.02 2.30 5.06
N LEU A 57 3.29 1.62 3.94
CA LEU A 57 3.24 2.22 2.60
C LEU A 57 1.84 2.70 2.22
N SER A 58 0.80 1.94 2.56
CA SER A 58 -0.59 2.33 2.32
C SER A 58 -0.97 3.56 3.15
N ALA A 59 -0.57 3.61 4.42
CA ALA A 59 -0.78 4.75 5.30
C ALA A 59 -0.08 6.02 4.77
N LEU A 60 1.17 5.91 4.32
CA LEU A 60 1.91 7.01 3.69
C LEU A 60 1.20 7.53 2.42
N LEU A 61 0.75 6.62 1.55
CA LEU A 61 0.03 6.99 0.32
C LEU A 61 -1.30 7.70 0.63
N MET A 62 -2.01 7.26 1.67
CA MET A 62 -3.26 7.86 2.12
C MET A 62 -3.03 9.24 2.76
N GLY A 63 -1.98 9.39 3.58
CA GLY A 63 -1.56 10.69 4.13
C GLY A 63 -1.19 11.70 3.04
N LEU A 64 -0.45 11.27 2.02
CA LEU A 64 -0.15 12.11 0.85
C LEU A 64 -1.41 12.47 0.06
N ALA A 65 -2.38 11.58 -0.04
CA ALA A 65 -3.67 11.86 -0.69
C ALA A 65 -4.48 12.90 0.08
N LEU A 66 -4.56 12.79 1.42
CA LEU A 66 -5.24 13.77 2.28
C LEU A 66 -4.60 15.15 2.20
N ALA A 67 -3.27 15.23 2.23
CA ALA A 67 -2.55 16.50 2.10
C ALA A 67 -2.82 17.18 0.75
N GLN A 68 -2.87 16.41 -0.35
CA GLN A 68 -3.22 16.92 -1.68
C GLN A 68 -4.70 17.34 -1.75
N GLY A 69 -5.61 16.58 -1.14
CA GLY A 69 -7.03 16.91 -1.06
C GLY A 69 -7.28 18.23 -0.33
N ARG A 70 -6.66 18.43 0.84
CA ARG A 70 -6.78 19.69 1.61
C ARG A 70 -6.28 20.89 0.81
N LYS A 71 -5.14 20.77 0.11
CA LYS A 71 -4.63 21.82 -0.77
C LYS A 71 -5.58 22.14 -1.93
N ALA A 72 -6.24 21.14 -2.50
CA ALA A 72 -7.22 21.33 -3.58
C ALA A 72 -8.49 22.04 -3.08
N ILE A 73 -9.01 21.66 -1.91
CA ILE A 73 -10.17 22.30 -1.27
C ILE A 73 -9.87 23.77 -0.98
N VAL A 74 -8.77 24.06 -0.28
CA VAL A 74 -8.37 25.43 0.05
C VAL A 74 -8.23 26.29 -1.21
N ARG A 75 -7.60 25.75 -2.27
CA ARG A 75 -7.46 26.45 -3.55
C ARG A 75 -8.81 26.74 -4.21
N ASN A 76 -9.76 25.81 -4.17
CA ASN A 76 -11.08 26.00 -4.73
C ASN A 76 -11.89 27.04 -3.94
N VAL A 77 -11.80 27.01 -2.60
CA VAL A 77 -12.43 28.03 -1.73
C VAL A 77 -11.86 29.41 -2.00
N LEU A 78 -10.52 29.56 -2.07
CA LEU A 78 -9.87 30.82 -2.41
C LEU A 78 -10.28 31.36 -3.79
N ARG A 79 -10.43 30.47 -4.79
CA ARG A 79 -10.94 30.86 -6.11
C ARG A 79 -12.39 31.33 -6.07
N LEU A 80 -13.24 30.69 -5.26
CA LEU A 80 -14.64 31.09 -5.10
C LEU A 80 -14.76 32.46 -4.43
N ILE A 81 -13.91 32.75 -3.45
CA ILE A 81 -13.88 34.05 -2.77
C ILE A 81 -13.37 35.15 -3.72
N LYS A 82 -12.31 34.89 -4.50
CA LYS A 82 -11.74 35.88 -5.43
C LYS A 82 -12.63 36.21 -6.64
N LYS A 83 -13.59 35.34 -6.97
CA LYS A 83 -14.51 35.53 -8.11
C LYS A 83 -15.78 36.30 -7.73
N ARG A 84 -15.99 36.57 -6.45
CA ARG A 84 -17.11 37.33 -5.90
C ARG A 84 -16.62 38.73 -5.55
#